data_AF-A0A2W6IP77-F1
#
_entry.id   AF-A0A2W6IP77-F1
#
_cell.length_a   1.000
_cell.length_b   1.000
_cell.length_c   1.000
_cell.angle_alpha   90.00
_cell.angle_beta   90.00
_cell.angle_gamma   90.00
#
_symmetry.space_group_name_H-M   'P 1'
#
loop_
_entity.id
_entity.type
_entity.pdbx_description
1 polymer ?
#
loop_
_entity_poly.entity_id
_entity_poly.type
_entity_poly.pdbx_seq_one_letter_code
_entity_poly.pdbx_strand_id
1 'polypeptide(L)'
;MPAVLIVGTSHEFQRATPNVPPDVIDAFRDYLRQVIVTKDVVLIAEEMSSAGLAENGLAQSVAQHIAGELGIAHDLADPSPEDRERLGIQQRNEIELAGFFAGRDPDEVEAQVRRSYDIRENFWVSRLVGSNHFPVVFICGASHVNTFRDKLLALGHDVVILADNWVPDDGPSDSFKRNSLR
;
A
#
# COMPACT_ATOMS: atom_id res chain seq x y z
N MET A 1 -17.97 -8.18 8.48
CA MET A 1 -17.30 -7.11 9.26
C MET A 1 -16.70 -6.12 8.26
N PRO A 2 -16.11 -4.98 8.65
CA PRO A 2 -15.42 -4.11 7.70
C PRO A 2 -14.33 -4.87 6.93
N ALA A 3 -14.41 -4.85 5.59
CA ALA A 3 -13.48 -5.57 4.73
C ALA A 3 -12.30 -4.68 4.32
N VAL A 4 -11.07 -5.16 4.55
CA VAL A 4 -9.83 -4.59 4.03
C VAL A 4 -9.34 -5.44 2.86
N LEU A 5 -9.21 -4.82 1.70
CA LEU A 5 -8.71 -5.43 0.48
C LEU A 5 -7.26 -4.98 0.29
N ILE A 6 -6.30 -5.90 0.27
CA ILE A 6 -4.87 -5.55 0.16
C ILE A 6 -4.38 -5.80 -1.25
N VAL A 7 -3.66 -4.81 -1.80
CA VAL A 7 -2.91 -4.90 -3.06
C VAL A 7 -1.45 -4.59 -2.75
N GLY A 8 -0.61 -5.63 -2.76
CA GLY A 8 0.84 -5.46 -2.82
C GLY A 8 1.28 -5.12 -4.23
N THR A 9 2.21 -4.19 -4.39
CA THR A 9 2.70 -3.77 -5.71
C THR A 9 4.07 -3.07 -5.59
N SER A 10 4.66 -2.68 -6.73
CA SER A 10 5.81 -1.78 -6.74
C SER A 10 5.37 -0.33 -6.60
N HIS A 11 6.12 0.46 -5.81
CA HIS A 11 5.91 1.90 -5.72
C HIS A 11 6.10 2.63 -7.05
N GLU A 12 6.76 2.02 -8.03
CA GLU A 12 6.88 2.56 -9.40
C GLU A 12 5.50 2.68 -10.07
N PHE A 13 4.63 1.68 -9.88
CA PHE A 13 3.27 1.68 -10.42
C PHE A 13 2.37 2.69 -9.71
N GLN A 14 2.46 2.78 -8.36
CA GLN A 14 1.73 3.78 -7.58
C GLN A 14 2.06 5.23 -7.98
N ARG A 15 3.32 5.47 -8.36
CA ARG A 15 3.85 6.79 -8.71
C ARG A 15 3.82 7.09 -10.22
N ALA A 16 3.49 6.10 -11.05
CA ALA A 16 3.65 6.18 -12.50
C ALA A 16 5.04 6.70 -12.91
N THR A 17 6.09 6.09 -12.35
CA THR A 17 7.46 6.57 -12.59
C THR A 17 7.83 6.49 -14.09
N PRO A 18 8.66 7.41 -14.61
CA PRO A 18 8.90 7.53 -16.06
C PRO A 18 9.53 6.28 -16.72
N ASN A 19 10.14 5.40 -15.92
CA ASN A 19 10.71 4.14 -16.36
C ASN A 19 9.68 3.02 -16.53
N VAL A 20 8.44 3.21 -16.10
CA VAL A 20 7.34 2.27 -16.34
C VAL A 20 6.62 2.65 -17.63
N PRO A 21 6.42 1.69 -18.57
CA PRO A 21 5.65 1.93 -19.78
C PRO A 21 4.22 2.42 -19.48
N PRO A 22 3.67 3.40 -20.23
CA PRO A 22 2.33 3.93 -19.99
C PRO A 22 1.21 2.88 -20.01
N ASP A 23 1.30 1.89 -20.89
CA ASP A 23 0.35 0.77 -20.99
C ASP A 23 0.32 -0.10 -19.73
N VAL A 24 1.46 -0.23 -19.03
CA VAL A 24 1.54 -0.93 -17.73
C VAL A 24 0.84 -0.10 -16.64
N ILE A 25 0.99 1.22 -16.66
CA ILE A 25 0.27 2.10 -15.73
C ILE A 25 -1.23 2.06 -16.00
N ASP A 26 -1.64 2.07 -17.27
CA ASP A 26 -3.04 1.92 -17.66
C ASP A 26 -3.62 0.58 -17.18
N ALA A 27 -2.86 -0.51 -17.33
CA ALA A 27 -3.27 -1.82 -16.79
C ALA A 27 -3.45 -1.81 -15.26
N PHE A 28 -2.56 -1.14 -14.53
CA PHE A 28 -2.71 -0.99 -13.07
C PHE A 28 -3.96 -0.17 -12.72
N ARG A 29 -4.21 0.91 -13.45
CA ARG A 29 -5.41 1.75 -13.27
C ARG A 29 -6.68 0.94 -13.49
N ASP A 30 -6.73 0.17 -14.57
CA ASP A 30 -7.90 -0.64 -14.92
C ASP A 30 -8.15 -1.74 -13.90
N TYR A 31 -7.10 -2.39 -13.42
CA TYR A 31 -7.18 -3.34 -12.31
C TYR A 31 -7.78 -2.68 -11.05
N LEU A 32 -7.26 -1.53 -10.61
CA LEU A 32 -7.77 -0.84 -9.43
C LEU A 32 -9.22 -0.38 -9.61
N ARG A 33 -9.58 0.17 -10.77
CA ARG A 33 -10.98 0.56 -11.07
C ARG A 33 -11.91 -0.64 -11.00
N GLN A 34 -11.50 -1.78 -11.58
CA GLN A 34 -12.29 -3.00 -11.51
C GLN A 34 -12.47 -3.47 -10.07
N VAL A 35 -11.41 -3.46 -9.26
CA VAL A 35 -11.50 -3.79 -7.82
C VAL A 35 -12.49 -2.86 -7.12
N ILE A 36 -12.37 -1.55 -7.33
CA ILE A 36 -13.20 -0.55 -6.67
C ILE A 36 -14.68 -0.77 -6.98
N VAL A 37 -15.01 -0.93 -8.27
CA VAL A 37 -16.39 -1.11 -8.74
C VAL A 37 -16.95 -2.46 -8.31
N THR A 38 -16.18 -3.54 -8.42
CA THR A 38 -16.69 -4.91 -8.15
C THR A 38 -16.79 -5.25 -6.66
N LYS A 39 -16.12 -4.48 -5.81
CA LYS A 39 -16.09 -4.70 -4.35
C LYS A 39 -16.75 -3.57 -3.56
N ASP A 40 -17.40 -2.63 -4.25
CA ASP A 40 -18.06 -1.46 -3.66
C ASP A 40 -17.12 -0.70 -2.69
N VAL A 41 -15.87 -0.49 -3.12
CA VAL A 41 -14.86 0.20 -2.30
C VAL A 41 -15.24 1.66 -2.13
N VAL A 42 -15.20 2.13 -0.88
CA VAL A 42 -15.56 3.52 -0.53
C VAL A 42 -14.34 4.39 -0.20
N LEU A 43 -13.19 3.76 0.04
CA LEU A 43 -11.92 4.41 0.35
C LEU A 43 -10.76 3.68 -0.33
N ILE A 44 -9.86 4.44 -0.95
CA ILE A 44 -8.52 3.96 -1.31
C ILE A 44 -7.53 4.52 -0.29
N ALA A 45 -6.82 3.67 0.40
CA ALA A 45 -5.69 4.05 1.24
C ALA A 45 -4.39 3.49 0.64
N GLU A 46 -3.27 4.19 0.80
CA GLU A 46 -2.00 3.69 0.26
C GLU A 46 -0.79 4.03 1.13
N GLU A 47 0.26 3.22 0.97
CA GLU A 47 1.62 3.48 1.43
C GLU A 47 2.27 4.60 0.59
N MET A 48 1.70 5.80 0.68
CA MET A 48 2.26 7.06 0.20
C MET A 48 1.98 8.16 1.20
N SER A 49 2.81 9.21 1.17
CA SER A 49 2.60 10.45 1.90
C SER A 49 2.75 11.63 0.95
N SER A 50 2.13 12.78 1.28
CA SER A 50 2.24 13.98 0.44
C SER A 50 3.69 14.44 0.29
N ALA A 51 4.50 14.29 1.36
CA ALA A 51 5.93 14.56 1.32
C ALA A 51 6.66 13.61 0.37
N GLY A 52 6.36 12.31 0.44
CA GLY A 52 6.94 11.31 -0.46
C GLY A 52 6.60 11.58 -1.92
N LEU A 53 5.36 11.98 -2.23
CA LEU A 53 4.99 12.39 -3.60
C LEU A 53 5.77 13.63 -4.05
N ALA A 54 5.85 14.67 -3.20
CA ALA A 54 6.55 15.91 -3.51
C ALA A 54 8.06 15.70 -3.74
N GLU A 55 8.72 14.86 -2.93
CA GLU A 55 10.13 14.47 -3.10
C GLU A 55 10.39 13.78 -4.44
N ASN A 56 9.39 13.11 -4.99
CA ASN A 56 9.44 12.47 -6.31
C ASN A 56 8.94 13.40 -7.44
N GLY A 57 8.66 14.67 -7.16
CA GLY A 57 8.16 15.63 -8.15
C GLY A 57 6.72 15.37 -8.60
N LEU A 58 5.94 14.65 -7.80
CA LEU A 58 4.57 14.26 -8.12
C LEU A 58 3.56 15.05 -7.28
N ALA A 59 2.52 15.56 -7.93
CA ALA A 59 1.41 16.21 -7.24
C ALA A 59 0.43 15.19 -6.64
N GLN A 60 0.28 14.03 -7.29
CA GLN A 60 -0.70 12.99 -6.94
C GLN A 60 -0.17 11.60 -7.33
N SER A 61 -0.65 10.57 -6.64
CA SER A 61 -0.43 9.17 -7.03
C SER A 61 -1.47 8.71 -8.08
N VAL A 62 -1.22 7.53 -8.67
CA VAL A 62 -2.19 6.87 -9.56
C VAL A 62 -3.52 6.60 -8.83
N ALA A 63 -3.45 6.10 -7.60
CA ALA A 63 -4.61 5.79 -6.78
C ALA A 63 -5.43 7.03 -6.42
N GLN A 64 -4.77 8.13 -6.07
CA GLN A 64 -5.42 9.39 -5.76
C GLN A 64 -6.18 9.95 -6.97
N HIS A 65 -5.59 9.83 -8.15
CA HIS A 65 -6.23 10.26 -9.38
C HIS A 65 -7.48 9.43 -9.70
N ILE A 66 -7.42 8.10 -9.55
CA ILE A 66 -8.58 7.21 -9.72
C ILE A 66 -9.69 7.54 -8.72
N ALA A 67 -9.35 7.78 -7.46
CA ALA A 67 -10.34 8.15 -6.45
C ALA A 67 -11.08 9.44 -6.83
N GLY A 68 -10.35 10.44 -7.35
CA GLY A 68 -10.93 11.68 -7.84
C GLY A 68 -11.87 11.48 -9.04
N GLU A 69 -11.49 10.63 -9.99
CA GLU A 69 -12.34 10.29 -11.15
C GLU A 69 -13.63 9.56 -10.75
N LEU A 70 -13.55 8.66 -9.77
CA LEU A 70 -14.68 7.86 -9.29
C LEU A 70 -15.50 8.55 -8.18
N GLY A 71 -15.03 9.69 -7.66
CA GLY A 71 -15.69 10.43 -6.59
C GLY A 71 -15.70 9.70 -5.24
N ILE A 72 -14.70 8.86 -4.96
CA ILE A 72 -14.56 8.16 -3.67
C ILE A 72 -13.45 8.77 -2.82
N ALA A 73 -13.42 8.42 -1.53
CA ALA A 73 -12.40 8.93 -0.62
C ALA A 73 -11.02 8.34 -0.94
N HIS A 74 -9.96 9.11 -0.63
CA HIS A 74 -8.58 8.70 -0.72
C HIS A 74 -7.80 9.12 0.52
N ASP A 75 -6.90 8.26 1.00
CA ASP A 75 -5.99 8.55 2.12
C ASP A 75 -4.54 8.17 1.79
N LEU A 76 -3.66 9.15 1.95
CA LEU A 76 -2.20 8.97 1.99
C LEU A 76 -1.83 8.51 3.41
N ALA A 77 -1.86 7.19 3.61
CA ALA A 77 -1.83 6.58 4.94
C ALA A 77 -0.42 6.49 5.53
N ASP A 78 0.64 6.70 4.73
CA ASP A 78 2.02 6.61 5.20
C ASP A 78 2.38 7.77 6.14
N PRO A 79 3.19 7.55 7.20
CA PRO A 79 3.54 8.61 8.13
C PRO A 79 4.30 9.74 7.43
N SER A 80 4.00 10.97 7.84
CA SER A 80 4.73 12.17 7.43
C SER A 80 6.18 12.11 7.92
N PRO A 81 7.10 12.94 7.40
CA PRO A 81 8.46 13.03 7.93
C PRO A 81 8.50 13.30 9.44
N GLU A 82 7.61 14.16 9.95
CA GLU A 82 7.47 14.45 11.38
C GLU A 82 6.98 13.22 12.17
N ASP A 83 6.00 12.49 11.65
CA ASP A 83 5.54 11.24 12.27
C ASP A 83 6.64 10.18 12.28
N ARG A 84 7.43 10.07 11.20
CA ARG A 84 8.53 9.11 11.10
C ARG A 84 9.60 9.41 12.14
N GLU A 85 10.01 10.68 12.26
CA GLU A 85 10.96 11.11 13.28
C GLU A 85 10.43 10.82 14.69
N ARG A 86 9.19 11.21 14.98
CA ARG A 86 8.53 11.00 16.28
C ARG A 86 8.41 9.52 16.66
N LEU A 87 8.15 8.66 15.70
CA LEU A 87 7.97 7.22 15.90
C LEU A 87 9.28 6.42 15.78
N GLY A 88 10.40 7.07 15.44
CA GLY A 88 11.68 6.39 15.21
C GLY A 88 11.68 5.47 13.99
N ILE A 89 10.85 5.78 12.98
CA ILE A 89 10.78 5.05 11.72
C ILE A 89 11.93 5.50 10.84
N GLN A 90 12.72 4.54 10.36
CA GLN A 90 13.80 4.77 9.41
C GLN A 90 13.52 4.04 8.11
N GLN A 91 13.96 4.62 6.99
CA GLN A 91 13.82 3.97 5.70
C GLN A 91 14.81 2.81 5.55
N ARG A 92 14.45 1.80 4.76
CA ARG A 92 15.30 0.62 4.55
C ARG A 92 16.69 1.00 4.04
N ASN A 93 16.77 1.88 3.05
CA ASN A 93 18.03 2.36 2.48
C ASN A 93 18.90 3.11 3.52
N GLU A 94 18.30 3.89 4.42
CA GLU A 94 19.01 4.57 5.51
C GLU A 94 19.61 3.56 6.50
N ILE A 95 18.82 2.54 6.89
CA ILE A 95 19.26 1.48 7.79
C ILE A 95 20.39 0.66 7.16
N GLU A 96 20.25 0.29 5.89
CA GLU A 96 21.23 -0.48 5.13
C GLU A 96 22.54 0.31 4.95
N LEU A 97 22.45 1.58 4.56
CA LEU A 97 23.62 2.44 4.39
C LEU A 97 24.38 2.64 5.72
N ALA A 98 23.66 2.92 6.79
CA ALA A 98 24.25 3.02 8.13
C ALA A 98 24.83 1.68 8.60
N GLY A 99 24.16 0.57 8.26
CA GLY A 99 24.63 -0.80 8.47
C GLY A 99 25.99 -1.06 7.84
N PHE A 100 26.09 -0.75 6.55
CA PHE A 100 27.30 -0.90 5.76
C PHE A 100 28.47 -0.08 6.33
N PHE A 101 28.27 1.21 6.60
CA PHE A 101 29.34 2.06 7.15
C PHE A 101 29.79 1.66 8.56
N ALA A 102 28.88 1.11 9.36
CA ALA A 102 29.20 0.64 10.70
C ALA A 102 29.75 -0.80 10.73
N GLY A 103 29.84 -1.49 9.59
CA GLY A 103 30.26 -2.90 9.52
C GLY A 103 29.36 -3.84 10.33
N ARG A 104 28.06 -3.51 10.43
CA ARG A 104 27.08 -4.31 11.17
C ARG A 104 26.77 -5.62 10.45
N ASP A 105 26.38 -6.62 11.23
CA ASP A 105 25.96 -7.89 10.69
C ASP A 105 24.66 -7.73 9.85
N PRO A 106 24.55 -8.39 8.67
CA PRO A 106 23.37 -8.28 7.83
C PRO A 106 22.06 -8.67 8.53
N ASP A 107 22.08 -9.64 9.45
CA ASP A 107 20.88 -10.06 10.19
C ASP A 107 20.45 -8.99 11.19
N GLU A 108 21.39 -8.24 11.77
CA GLU A 108 21.08 -7.09 12.64
C GLU A 108 20.43 -5.94 11.84
N VAL A 109 20.95 -5.67 10.65
CA VAL A 109 20.41 -4.66 9.72
C VAL A 109 18.98 -5.03 9.33
N GLU A 110 18.76 -6.27 8.90
CA GLU A 110 17.44 -6.77 8.52
C GLU A 110 16.46 -6.79 9.71
N ALA A 111 16.93 -7.14 10.91
CA ALA A 111 16.10 -7.04 12.12
C ALA A 111 15.66 -5.60 12.42
N GLN A 112 16.52 -4.60 12.18
CA GLN A 112 16.16 -3.19 12.32
C GLN A 112 15.16 -2.74 11.25
N VAL A 113 15.33 -3.19 9.99
CA VAL A 113 14.36 -2.94 8.92
C VAL A 113 12.98 -3.46 9.31
N ARG A 114 12.90 -4.70 9.80
CA ARG A 114 11.64 -5.31 10.25
C ARG A 114 10.99 -4.55 11.41
N ARG A 115 11.76 -4.04 12.36
CA ARG A 115 11.23 -3.19 13.44
C ARG A 115 10.62 -1.90 12.90
N SER A 116 11.29 -1.25 11.93
CA SER A 116 10.75 -0.05 11.29
C SER A 116 9.47 -0.35 10.52
N TYR A 117 9.42 -1.49 9.81
CA TYR A 117 8.21 -1.94 9.11
C TYR A 117 7.05 -2.19 10.07
N ASP A 118 7.30 -2.86 11.20
CA ASP A 118 6.28 -3.11 12.22
C ASP A 118 5.64 -1.81 12.74
N ILE A 119 6.45 -0.79 13.01
CA ILE A 119 5.98 0.52 13.47
C ILE A 119 5.15 1.21 12.38
N ARG A 120 5.60 1.19 11.12
CA ARG A 120 4.84 1.75 9.97
C ARG A 120 3.50 1.06 9.79
N GLU A 121 3.47 -0.26 9.83
CA GLU A 121 2.24 -1.04 9.67
C GLU A 121 1.25 -0.78 10.81
N ASN A 122 1.73 -0.66 12.06
CA ASN A 122 0.88 -0.29 13.19
C ASN A 122 0.29 1.12 13.01
N PHE A 123 1.05 2.05 12.44
CA PHE A 123 0.55 3.38 12.09
C PHE A 123 -0.57 3.29 11.05
N TRP A 124 -0.39 2.53 9.97
CA TRP A 124 -1.42 2.33 8.94
C TRP A 124 -2.68 1.68 9.51
N VAL A 125 -2.54 0.67 10.37
CA VAL A 125 -3.67 0.04 11.07
C VAL A 125 -4.45 1.09 11.86
N SER A 126 -3.78 1.91 12.67
CA SER A 126 -4.45 2.93 13.48
C SER A 126 -5.19 3.97 12.65
N ARG A 127 -4.62 4.38 11.50
CA ARG A 127 -5.25 5.26 10.52
C ARG A 127 -6.52 4.63 9.94
N LEU A 128 -6.44 3.38 9.48
CA LEU A 128 -7.58 2.67 8.88
C LEU A 128 -8.72 2.45 9.89
N VAL A 129 -8.39 1.98 11.09
CA VAL A 129 -9.39 1.75 12.15
C VAL A 129 -10.04 3.07 12.56
N GLY A 130 -9.24 4.14 12.68
CA GLY A 130 -9.74 5.47 13.04
C GLY A 130 -10.63 6.11 11.97
N SER A 131 -10.45 5.78 10.68
CA SER A 131 -11.25 6.35 9.60
C SER A 131 -12.67 5.80 9.58
N ASN A 132 -12.88 4.54 9.97
CA ASN A 132 -14.16 3.83 9.90
C ASN A 132 -14.82 3.84 8.50
N HIS A 133 -14.03 3.98 7.43
CA HIS A 133 -14.51 3.90 6.05
C HIS A 133 -14.20 2.52 5.46
N PHE A 134 -15.23 1.69 5.26
CA PHE A 134 -15.10 0.35 4.72
C PHE A 134 -16.25 0.05 3.75
N PRO A 135 -16.02 -0.78 2.70
CA PRO A 135 -14.79 -1.48 2.35
C PRO A 135 -13.66 -0.57 1.88
N VAL A 136 -12.42 -0.87 2.26
CA VAL A 136 -11.22 -0.13 1.87
C VAL A 136 -10.30 -1.00 1.03
N VAL A 137 -9.72 -0.43 -0.02
CA VAL A 137 -8.53 -1.02 -0.67
C VAL A 137 -7.28 -0.33 -0.14
N PHE A 138 -6.35 -1.11 0.40
CA PHE A 138 -5.04 -0.65 0.86
C PHE A 138 -3.95 -1.09 -0.11
N ILE A 139 -3.23 -0.13 -0.66
CA ILE A 139 -2.16 -0.36 -1.64
C ILE A 139 -0.82 -0.17 -0.92
N CYS A 140 0.05 -1.18 -0.97
CA CYS A 140 1.36 -1.13 -0.30
C CYS A 140 2.45 -1.83 -1.09
N GLY A 141 3.70 -1.67 -0.66
CA GLY A 141 4.81 -2.47 -1.15
C GLY A 141 4.55 -3.96 -0.89
N ALA A 142 4.88 -4.82 -1.86
CA ALA A 142 4.68 -6.28 -1.74
C ALA A 142 5.30 -6.90 -0.48
N SER A 143 6.38 -6.30 0.05
CA SER A 143 7.04 -6.75 1.29
C SER A 143 6.17 -6.62 2.55
N HIS A 144 5.10 -5.82 2.52
CA HIS A 144 4.24 -5.54 3.68
C HIS A 144 2.96 -6.38 3.71
N VAL A 145 2.56 -7.01 2.61
CA VAL A 145 1.23 -7.61 2.46
C VAL A 145 0.88 -8.59 3.58
N ASN A 146 1.79 -9.52 3.87
CA ASN A 146 1.51 -10.59 4.83
C ASN A 146 1.53 -10.09 6.28
N THR A 147 2.54 -9.32 6.66
CA THR A 147 2.67 -8.77 8.02
C THR A 147 1.55 -7.79 8.34
N PHE A 148 1.17 -6.94 7.38
CA PHE A 148 0.06 -6.02 7.53
C PHE A 148 -1.29 -6.76 7.62
N ARG A 149 -1.51 -7.80 6.79
CA ARG A 149 -2.69 -8.67 6.90
C ARG A 149 -2.80 -9.29 8.29
N ASP A 150 -1.72 -9.86 8.81
CA ASP A 150 -1.74 -10.56 10.09
C ASP A 150 -2.11 -9.61 11.25
N LYS A 151 -1.64 -8.36 11.20
CA LYS A 151 -2.04 -7.31 12.17
C LYS A 151 -3.52 -6.99 12.11
N LEU A 152 -4.08 -6.83 10.91
CA LEU A 152 -5.51 -6.56 10.72
C LEU A 152 -6.39 -7.73 11.17
N LEU A 153 -5.98 -8.97 10.86
CA LEU A 153 -6.66 -10.18 11.31
C LEU A 153 -6.63 -10.33 12.82
N ALA A 154 -5.50 -10.01 13.47
CA ALA A 154 -5.38 -10.05 14.93
C ALA A 154 -6.33 -9.07 15.64
N LEU A 155 -6.74 -7.99 14.95
CA LEU A 155 -7.73 -7.02 15.42
C LEU A 155 -9.17 -7.37 15.02
N GLY A 156 -9.38 -8.52 14.35
CA GLY A 156 -10.70 -9.00 13.97
C GLY A 156 -11.29 -8.38 12.71
N HIS A 157 -10.47 -7.76 11.84
CA HIS A 157 -10.94 -7.30 10.53
C HIS A 157 -11.05 -8.45 9.52
N ASP A 158 -12.01 -8.34 8.59
CA ASP A 158 -12.06 -9.23 7.43
C ASP A 158 -11.02 -8.75 6.41
N VAL A 159 -10.04 -9.59 6.07
CA VAL A 159 -8.93 -9.20 5.17
C VAL A 159 -8.88 -10.12 3.96
N VAL A 160 -8.82 -9.52 2.77
CA VAL A 160 -8.65 -10.22 1.49
C VAL A 160 -7.42 -9.67 0.78
N ILE A 161 -6.43 -10.52 0.51
CA ILE A 161 -5.34 -10.17 -0.40
C ILE A 161 -5.85 -10.36 -1.83
N LEU A 162 -5.93 -9.27 -2.58
CA LEU A 162 -6.31 -9.30 -3.99
C LEU A 162 -5.11 -9.58 -4.90
N ALA A 163 -3.95 -9.04 -4.53
CA ALA A 163 -2.65 -9.33 -5.12
C ALA A 163 -1.57 -9.21 -4.03
N ASP A 164 -0.67 -10.19 -3.96
CA ASP A 164 0.50 -10.18 -3.07
C ASP A 164 1.65 -9.35 -3.65
N ASN A 165 1.83 -9.40 -4.97
CA ASN A 165 2.75 -8.56 -5.72
C ASN A 165 2.20 -8.35 -7.13
N TRP A 166 1.30 -7.38 -7.29
CA TRP A 166 0.75 -7.05 -8.59
C TRP A 166 1.85 -6.64 -9.57
N VAL A 167 1.83 -7.28 -10.75
CA VAL A 167 2.65 -6.97 -11.92
C VAL A 167 1.77 -7.02 -13.17
N PRO A 168 2.12 -6.30 -14.25
CA PRO A 168 1.46 -6.48 -15.54
C PRO A 168 1.53 -7.96 -15.97
N ASP A 169 0.39 -8.49 -16.44
CA ASP A 169 0.06 -9.90 -16.76
C ASP A 169 -0.71 -10.70 -15.69
N ASP A 170 -0.88 -10.19 -14.47
CA ASP A 170 -1.87 -10.72 -13.53
C ASP A 170 -3.22 -9.99 -13.70
N GLY A 171 -3.97 -10.37 -14.74
CA GLY A 171 -5.42 -10.12 -14.75
C GLY A 171 -6.05 -10.71 -13.47
N PRO A 172 -7.20 -10.20 -12.98
CA PRO A 172 -7.79 -10.69 -11.75
C PRO A 172 -7.96 -12.21 -11.80
N SER A 173 -7.33 -12.90 -10.85
CA SER A 173 -7.34 -14.37 -10.77
C SER A 173 -8.77 -14.90 -10.87
N ASP A 174 -8.97 -16.09 -11.44
CA ASP A 174 -10.29 -16.70 -11.75
C ASP A 174 -11.27 -16.83 -10.56
N SER A 175 -10.86 -16.43 -9.34
CA SER A 175 -11.76 -16.20 -8.20
C SER A 175 -12.83 -15.11 -8.46
N PHE A 176 -12.62 -14.20 -9.43
CA PHE A 176 -13.57 -13.13 -9.77
C PHE A 176 -14.75 -13.53 -10.67
N LYS A 177 -14.74 -14.74 -11.28
CA LYS A 177 -15.80 -15.17 -12.22
C LYS A 177 -17.01 -15.87 -11.55
N ARG A 178 -17.03 -15.99 -10.23
CA ARG A 178 -18.13 -16.64 -9.49
C ARG A 178 -18.81 -15.65 -8.56
N ASN A 179 -19.67 -14.77 -9.08
CA ASN A 179 -20.83 -14.20 -8.36
C ASN A 179 -21.58 -13.13 -9.20
N SER A 180 -21.94 -13.43 -10.45
CA SER A 180 -22.78 -12.53 -11.27
C SER A 180 -23.94 -13.25 -11.97
N LEU A 181 -24.40 -14.37 -11.39
CA LEU A 181 -25.64 -15.02 -11.78
C LEU A 181 -26.39 -15.40 -10.51
N ARG A 182 -27.17 -14.46 -9.98
CA ARG A 182 -28.44 -14.68 -9.26
C ARG A 182 -29.12 -13.34 -9.01
#